data_AF-A0A7J0CMA9-F1
#
_entry.id   AF-A0A7J0CMA9-F1
#
_cell.length_a   1.000
_cell.length_b   1.000
_cell.length_c   1.000
_cell.angle_alpha   90.00
_cell.angle_beta   90.00
_cell.angle_gamma   90.00
#
_symmetry.space_group_name_H-M   'P 1'
#
loop_
_entity.id
_entity.type
_entity.pdbx_description
1 polymer ?
#
loop_
_entity_poly.entity_id
_entity_poly.type
_entity_poly.pdbx_seq_one_letter_code
_entity_poly.pdbx_strand_id
1 'polypeptide(L)'
;MLGEPELTLKRRVGDLECEALLWPVPLWPDLRFEAMAGPGGAVWNEWLVRAPGAVGPALTSVPSLRPWSCTVDEVARAFPPARPMEGSAPTRWALALTDPGSGEPYIAEFTWGLFQRLLPG
;
A
#
# COMPACT_ATOMS: atom_id res chain seq x y z
N MET A 1 8.53 7.16 -18.05
CA MET A 1 9.63 6.43 -17.37
C MET A 1 10.09 7.31 -16.22
N LEU A 2 10.23 6.78 -15.00
CA LEU A 2 10.48 7.58 -13.78
C LEU A 2 11.95 8.03 -13.59
N GLY A 3 12.90 7.53 -14.39
CA GLY A 3 14.33 7.83 -14.25
C GLY A 3 15.07 6.83 -13.34
N GLU A 4 16.28 7.16 -12.87
CA GLU A 4 17.00 6.40 -11.84
C GLU A 4 16.44 6.67 -10.44
N PRO A 5 16.46 5.70 -9.51
CA PRO A 5 15.99 5.91 -8.15
C PRO A 5 16.91 6.90 -7.41
N GLU A 6 16.30 7.78 -6.62
CA GLU A 6 17.02 8.74 -5.76
C GLU A 6 17.72 8.03 -4.60
N LEU A 7 17.11 6.96 -4.05
CA LEU A 7 17.67 6.21 -2.94
C LEU A 7 17.54 4.69 -3.17
N THR A 8 18.57 3.96 -2.77
CA THR A 8 18.58 2.49 -2.66
C THR A 8 18.92 2.10 -1.23
N LEU A 9 18.04 1.37 -0.55
CA LEU A 9 18.20 0.97 0.85
C LEU A 9 18.15 -0.55 0.99
N LYS A 10 18.96 -1.13 1.88
CA LYS A 10 18.82 -2.53 2.27
C LYS A 10 17.75 -2.67 3.36
N ARG A 11 16.78 -3.57 3.15
CA ARG A 11 15.66 -3.85 4.04
C ARG A 11 15.62 -5.33 4.35
N ARG A 12 15.20 -5.70 5.56
CA ARG A 12 14.91 -7.10 5.90
C ARG A 12 13.42 -7.26 6.19
N VAL A 13 12.78 -8.21 5.52
CA VAL A 13 11.36 -8.54 5.68
C VAL A 13 11.29 -10.03 6.01
N GLY A 14 11.01 -10.36 7.27
CA GLY A 14 11.15 -11.74 7.75
C GLY A 14 12.62 -12.19 7.71
N ASP A 15 12.89 -13.27 6.98
CA ASP A 15 14.21 -13.84 6.72
C ASP A 15 14.85 -13.32 5.41
N LEU A 16 14.11 -12.54 4.61
CA LEU A 16 14.56 -12.06 3.31
C LEU A 16 15.25 -10.69 3.40
N GLU A 17 16.43 -10.55 2.79
CA GLU A 17 17.07 -9.24 2.54
C GLU A 17 16.73 -8.72 1.13
N CYS A 18 16.30 -7.46 1.05
CA CYS A 18 15.83 -6.80 -0.17
C CYS A 18 16.52 -5.44 -0.36
N GLU A 19 16.59 -4.99 -1.62
CA GLU A 19 16.92 -3.61 -1.97
C GLU A 19 15.62 -2.84 -2.28
N ALA A 20 15.37 -1.77 -1.55
CA ALA A 20 14.26 -0.85 -1.79
C ALA A 20 14.76 0.33 -2.62
N LEU A 21 14.19 0.51 -3.82
CA LEU A 21 14.48 1.60 -4.76
C LEU A 21 13.39 2.68 -4.65
N LEU A 22 13.77 3.96 -4.46
CA LEU A 22 12.85 5.06 -4.19
C LEU A 22 12.97 6.17 -5.24
N TRP A 23 11.85 6.63 -5.81
CA TRP A 23 11.76 7.80 -6.69
C TRP A 23 10.92 8.93 -6.06
N PRO A 24 11.24 10.22 -6.31
CA PRO A 24 10.40 11.34 -5.89
C PRO A 24 9.12 11.41 -6.74
N VAL A 25 7.97 11.59 -6.08
CA VAL A 25 6.65 11.72 -6.74
C VAL A 25 6.11 13.14 -6.45
N PRO A 26 6.35 14.15 -7.31
CA PRO A 26 6.13 15.56 -6.94
C PRO A 26 4.67 15.97 -6.65
N LEU A 27 3.67 15.13 -6.98
CA LEU A 27 2.27 15.36 -6.57
C LEU A 27 2.00 14.95 -5.10
N TRP A 28 2.86 14.09 -4.53
CA TRP A 28 2.75 13.56 -3.17
C TRP A 28 4.16 13.43 -2.56
N PRO A 29 4.71 14.52 -1.99
CA PRO A 29 6.08 14.55 -1.48
C PRO A 29 6.35 13.51 -0.38
N ASP A 30 5.29 13.07 0.31
CA ASP A 30 5.32 12.08 1.37
C ASP A 30 5.09 10.65 0.88
N LEU A 31 4.93 10.41 -0.42
CA LEU A 31 4.81 9.08 -1.01
C LEU A 31 6.05 8.71 -1.81
N ARG A 32 6.31 7.41 -1.91
CA ARG A 32 7.35 6.82 -2.74
C ARG A 32 6.74 5.72 -3.58
N PHE A 33 7.18 5.62 -4.83
CA PHE A 33 6.95 4.41 -5.61
C PHE A 33 7.95 3.36 -5.15
N GLU A 34 7.45 2.22 -4.69
CA GLU A 34 8.23 1.05 -4.28
C GLU A 34 7.97 -0.07 -5.27
N ALA A 35 9.05 -0.58 -5.86
CA ALA A 35 9.06 -1.81 -6.63
C ALA A 35 9.81 -2.87 -5.84
N MET A 36 9.12 -3.95 -5.50
CA MET A 36 9.70 -5.11 -4.85
C MET A 36 10.17 -6.07 -5.94
N ALA A 37 11.48 -6.32 -5.99
CA ALA A 37 12.10 -7.25 -6.91
C ALA A 37 12.60 -8.51 -6.17
N GLY A 38 12.35 -9.67 -6.77
CA GLY A 38 12.89 -10.95 -6.32
C GLY A 38 14.26 -11.24 -6.94
N PRO A 39 14.85 -12.39 -6.62
CA PRO A 39 16.11 -12.84 -7.22
C PRO A 39 16.06 -12.79 -8.76
N GLY A 40 17.11 -12.24 -9.38
CA GLY A 40 17.18 -12.07 -10.84
C GLY A 40 16.44 -10.85 -11.40
N GLY A 41 15.94 -9.95 -10.54
CA GLY A 41 15.36 -8.67 -10.96
C GLY A 41 13.89 -8.74 -11.39
N ALA A 42 13.22 -9.88 -11.19
CA ALA A 42 11.80 -10.02 -11.45
C ALA A 42 11.00 -9.18 -10.44
N VAL A 43 10.25 -8.20 -10.92
CA VAL A 43 9.35 -7.39 -10.08
C VAL A 43 8.10 -8.21 -9.77
N TRP A 44 7.83 -8.41 -8.48
CA TRP A 44 6.65 -9.14 -8.01
C TRP A 44 5.55 -8.22 -7.46
N ASN A 45 5.91 -6.99 -7.12
CA ASN A 45 4.97 -5.95 -6.68
C ASN A 45 5.52 -4.56 -7.01
N GLU A 46 4.63 -3.66 -7.40
CA GLU A 46 4.91 -2.24 -7.56
C GLU A 46 3.73 -1.38 -7.07
N TRP A 47 3.99 -0.43 -6.16
CA TRP A 47 2.94 0.40 -5.57
C TRP A 47 3.47 1.69 -4.93
N LEU A 48 2.57 2.56 -4.49
CA LEU A 48 2.89 3.75 -3.71
C LEU A 48 2.82 3.44 -2.20
N VAL A 49 3.89 3.77 -1.50
CA VAL A 49 4.02 3.64 -0.04
C VAL A 49 4.29 4.99 0.60
N ARG A 50 4.02 5.09 1.91
CA ARG A 50 4.40 6.26 2.71
C ARG A 50 5.92 6.33 2.80
N ALA A 51 6.48 7.52 2.55
CA ALA A 51 7.89 7.77 2.73
C ALA A 51 8.31 7.43 4.17
N PRO A 52 9.46 6.79 4.39
CA PRO A 52 9.95 6.49 5.74
C PRO A 52 10.00 7.76 6.61
N GLY A 53 9.37 7.71 7.78
CA GLY A 53 9.31 8.85 8.71
C GLY A 53 8.22 9.88 8.40
N ALA A 54 7.55 9.81 7.25
CA ALA A 54 6.38 10.64 6.97
C ALA A 54 5.15 10.14 7.74
N VAL A 55 4.35 11.07 8.23
CA VAL A 55 3.14 10.77 9.00
C VAL A 55 2.02 10.37 8.06
N GLY A 56 1.44 9.19 8.28
CA GLY A 56 0.24 8.73 7.57
C GLY A 56 -1.05 9.32 8.14
N PRO A 57 -2.19 9.17 7.44
CA PRO A 57 -3.49 9.59 7.95
C PRO A 57 -3.87 8.82 9.21
N ALA A 58 -4.60 9.48 10.12
CA ALA A 58 -5.25 8.80 11.24
C ALA A 58 -6.50 8.06 10.73
N LEU A 59 -6.47 6.74 10.72
CA LEU A 59 -7.56 5.89 10.26
C LEU A 59 -8.29 5.30 11.47
N THR A 60 -9.53 5.73 11.70
CA THR A 60 -10.32 5.33 12.88
C THR A 60 -11.55 4.49 12.54
N SER A 61 -12.03 4.55 11.31
CA SER A 61 -13.16 3.71 10.84
C SER A 61 -13.06 3.42 9.35
N VAL A 62 -13.55 2.26 8.93
CA VAL A 62 -13.49 1.82 7.52
C VAL A 62 -14.37 2.72 6.62
N PRO A 63 -15.59 3.15 7.02
CA PRO A 63 -16.40 4.04 6.20
C PRO A 63 -15.83 5.45 5.99
N SER A 64 -14.82 5.85 6.78
CA SER A 64 -14.20 7.17 6.66
C SER A 64 -13.09 7.26 5.60
N LEU A 65 -12.68 6.12 5.03
CA LEU A 65 -11.63 6.07 4.02
C LEU A 65 -12.01 6.90 2.78
N ARG A 66 -11.07 7.74 2.34
CA ARG A 66 -11.27 8.61 1.16
C ARG A 66 -10.35 8.19 0.02
N PRO A 67 -10.82 8.28 -1.23
CA PRO A 67 -9.97 7.97 -2.38
C PRO A 67 -8.63 8.70 -2.31
N TRP A 68 -7.54 8.00 -2.61
CA TRP A 68 -6.17 8.52 -2.67
C TRP A 68 -5.59 9.03 -1.35
N SER A 69 -6.22 8.77 -0.20
CA SER A 69 -5.74 9.32 1.09
C SER A 69 -4.79 8.40 1.87
N CYS A 70 -4.80 7.09 1.62
CA CYS A 70 -4.08 6.09 2.40
C CYS A 70 -3.53 4.95 1.54
N THR A 71 -2.48 4.29 2.04
CA THR A 71 -1.83 3.14 1.39
C THR A 71 -2.37 1.80 1.88
N VAL A 72 -2.10 0.72 1.14
CA VAL A 72 -2.42 -0.67 1.54
C VAL A 72 -1.88 -0.99 2.94
N ASP A 73 -0.60 -0.68 3.20
CA ASP A 73 0.05 -0.91 4.49
C ASP A 73 -0.60 -0.14 5.65
N GLU A 74 -0.97 1.13 5.40
CA GLU A 74 -1.64 1.96 6.41
C GLU A 74 -2.99 1.37 6.81
N VAL A 75 -3.77 0.89 5.83
CA VAL A 75 -5.07 0.25 6.05
C VAL A 75 -4.91 -1.11 6.73
N ALA A 76 -3.98 -1.96 6.27
CA ALA A 76 -3.75 -3.27 6.84
C ALA A 76 -3.33 -3.21 8.32
N ARG A 77 -2.52 -2.21 8.68
CA ARG A 77 -2.11 -1.95 10.06
C ARG A 77 -3.22 -1.35 10.91
N ALA A 78 -4.04 -0.46 10.35
CA ALA A 78 -5.12 0.21 11.09
C ALA A 78 -6.29 -0.73 11.41
N PHE A 79 -6.55 -1.72 10.56
CA PHE A 79 -7.71 -2.60 10.69
C PHE A 79 -7.31 -4.10 10.70
N PRO A 80 -6.56 -4.57 11.70
CA PRO A 80 -6.30 -5.99 11.85
C PRO A 80 -7.62 -6.76 12.14
N PRO A 81 -7.83 -7.98 11.59
CA PRO A 81 -6.90 -8.78 10.80
C PRO A 81 -7.15 -8.65 9.28
N ALA A 82 -6.81 -7.52 8.67
CA ALA A 82 -6.92 -7.31 7.22
C ALA A 82 -6.28 -8.45 6.42
N ARG A 83 -6.98 -8.93 5.38
CA ARG A 83 -6.50 -10.04 4.54
C ARG A 83 -6.31 -9.60 3.07
N PRO A 84 -5.14 -9.85 2.46
CA PRO A 84 -4.93 -9.65 1.03
C PRO A 84 -5.91 -10.44 0.17
N MET A 85 -6.35 -9.83 -0.91
CA MET A 85 -7.20 -10.41 -1.94
C MET A 85 -6.65 -10.09 -3.33
N GLU A 86 -7.00 -10.94 -4.30
CA GLU A 86 -6.69 -10.69 -5.71
C GLU A 86 -7.41 -9.42 -6.19
N GLY A 87 -6.66 -8.53 -6.83
CA GLY A 87 -7.22 -7.30 -7.39
C GLY A 87 -7.99 -7.55 -8.68
N SER A 88 -8.94 -6.66 -8.98
CA SER A 88 -9.81 -6.81 -10.15
C SER A 88 -9.14 -6.57 -11.51
N ALA A 89 -7.86 -6.16 -11.54
CA ALA A 89 -7.10 -5.83 -12.74
C ALA A 89 -5.58 -5.78 -12.41
N PRO A 90 -4.68 -5.79 -13.41
CA PRO A 90 -3.26 -5.49 -13.21
C PRO A 90 -3.07 -4.17 -12.43
N THR A 91 -2.10 -4.14 -11.52
CA THR A 91 -1.81 -3.04 -10.56
C THR A 91 -2.94 -2.67 -9.59
N ARG A 92 -4.02 -3.45 -9.54
CA ARG A 92 -5.04 -3.37 -8.49
C ARG A 92 -4.80 -4.39 -7.40
N TRP A 93 -5.15 -4.00 -6.19
CA TRP A 93 -5.10 -4.82 -4.99
C TRP A 93 -6.41 -4.69 -4.24
N ALA A 94 -6.74 -5.68 -3.41
CA ALA A 94 -7.89 -5.62 -2.53
C ALA A 94 -7.54 -6.15 -1.13
N LEU A 95 -8.23 -5.63 -0.12
CA LEU A 95 -8.21 -6.12 1.26
C LEU A 95 -9.62 -6.45 1.73
N ALA A 96 -9.82 -7.62 2.33
CA ALA A 96 -10.98 -7.90 3.17
C ALA A 96 -10.75 -7.31 4.56
N LEU A 97 -11.71 -6.51 5.03
CA LEU A 97 -11.65 -5.75 6.28
C LEU A 97 -12.94 -5.96 7.09
N THR A 98 -12.86 -5.72 8.41
CA THR A 98 -14.02 -5.66 9.30
C THR A 98 -13.97 -4.34 10.07
N ASP A 99 -15.05 -3.58 10.07
CA ASP A 99 -15.09 -2.32 10.82
C ASP A 99 -15.09 -2.60 12.33
N PRO A 100 -14.16 -2.02 13.11
CA PRO A 100 -14.05 -2.33 14.54
C PRO A 100 -15.19 -1.75 15.39
N GLY A 101 -15.91 -0.74 14.89
CA GLY A 101 -17.01 -0.11 15.60
C GLY A 101 -18.34 -0.83 15.39
N SER A 102 -18.63 -1.25 14.15
CA SER A 102 -19.88 -1.93 13.79
C SER A 102 -19.78 -3.44 13.68
N GLY A 103 -18.59 -3.98 13.41
CA GLY A 103 -18.38 -5.40 13.09
C GLY A 103 -18.72 -5.79 11.66
N GLU A 104 -19.10 -4.83 10.81
CA GLU A 104 -19.53 -5.10 9.42
C GLU A 104 -18.33 -5.45 8.50
N PRO A 105 -18.50 -6.42 7.58
CA PRO A 105 -17.46 -6.79 6.62
C PRO A 105 -17.45 -5.87 5.39
N TYR A 106 -16.24 -5.59 4.88
CA TYR A 106 -16.03 -4.78 3.68
C TYR A 106 -14.89 -5.29 2.81
N ILE A 107 -14.90 -4.90 1.54
CA ILE A 107 -13.77 -5.04 0.61
C ILE A 107 -13.26 -3.64 0.23
N ALA A 108 -11.99 -3.36 0.49
CA ALA A 108 -11.32 -2.13 0.08
C ALA A 108 -10.48 -2.39 -1.18
N GLU A 109 -10.72 -1.62 -2.25
CA GLU A 109 -9.96 -1.71 -3.50
C GLU A 109 -8.91 -0.61 -3.63
N PHE A 110 -7.76 -0.95 -4.21
CA PHE A 110 -6.60 -0.10 -4.39
C PHE A 110 -6.12 -0.12 -5.84
N THR A 111 -5.51 0.97 -6.28
CA THR A 111 -4.77 1.08 -7.55
C THR A 111 -3.43 1.73 -7.23
N TRP A 112 -2.32 1.15 -7.73
CA TRP A 112 -0.96 1.60 -7.38
C TRP A 112 -0.74 1.67 -5.86
N GLY A 113 -1.39 0.79 -5.08
CA GLY A 113 -1.34 0.80 -3.62
C GLY A 113 -2.14 1.90 -2.92
N LEU A 114 -2.89 2.75 -3.64
CA LEU A 114 -3.71 3.81 -3.06
C LEU A 114 -5.20 3.46 -3.11
N PHE A 115 -5.89 3.71 -1.98
CA PHE A 115 -7.31 3.40 -1.83
C PHE A 115 -8.16 4.09 -2.91
N GLN A 116 -9.08 3.35 -3.51
CA GLN A 116 -9.98 3.84 -4.55
C GLN A 116 -11.42 3.89 -4.08
N ARG A 117 -11.93 2.79 -3.52
CA ARG A 117 -13.34 2.67 -3.10
C ARG A 117 -13.55 1.50 -2.13
N LEU A 118 -14.71 1.52 -1.47
CA LEU A 118 -15.18 0.49 -0.55
C LEU A 118 -16.40 -0.22 -1.15
N LEU A 119 -16.46 -1.54 -1.02
CA LEU A 119 -17.58 -2.40 -1.41
C LEU A 119 -18.10 -3.18 -0.19
N PRO A 120 -19.37 -3.61 -0.18
CA PRO A 120 -19.86 -4.59 0.81
C PRO A 120 -19.05 -5.88 0.76
N GLY A 121 -18.75 -6.46 1.93
CA GLY A 121 -17.95 -7.69 2.09
C GLY A 121 -18.75 -8.96 2.22
#